data_AF-A0AAD7VWS1-F1
#
_entry.id   AF-A0AAD7VWS1-F1
#
_cell.length_a   1.000
_cell.length_b   1.000
_cell.length_c   1.000
_cell.angle_alpha   90.00
_cell.angle_beta   90.00
_cell.angle_gamma   90.00
#
_symmetry.space_group_name_H-M   'P 1'
#
loop_
_entity.id
_entity.type
_entity.pdbx_description
1 polymer ?
#
loop_
_entity_poly.entity_id
_entity_poly.type
_entity_poly.pdbx_seq_one_letter_code
_entity_poly.pdbx_strand_id
1 'polypeptide(L)'
;MVDNRSLGRTVHFYNALSPDDALGGLILNQSVTEKNFLFMLEILIVASNPYSLSLRGSGEVLTPSDAPLKPGQYDIRSNAPGGAIE
;
A
#
# COMPACT_ATOMS: atom_id res chain seq x y z
N MET A 1 12.01 17.79 -20.08
CA MET A 1 11.85 17.35 -18.67
C MET A 1 11.04 16.07 -18.72
N VAL A 2 11.50 15.00 -18.07
CA VAL A 2 10.68 13.79 -17.93
C VAL A 2 9.68 14.10 -16.83
N ASP A 3 8.43 14.35 -17.20
CA ASP A 3 7.32 14.41 -16.24
C ASP A 3 7.29 13.10 -15.47
N ASN A 4 7.84 13.12 -14.25
CA ASN A 4 7.72 11.99 -13.36
C ASN A 4 6.23 11.88 -12.99
N ARG A 5 5.51 10.98 -13.65
CA ARG A 5 4.07 10.72 -13.43
C ARG A 5 3.72 10.31 -11.99
N SER A 6 4.74 10.17 -11.13
CA SER A 6 4.63 9.94 -9.69
C SER A 6 4.55 11.22 -8.86
N LEU A 7 4.83 12.41 -9.46
CA LEU A 7 4.73 13.70 -8.78
C LEU A 7 3.31 13.90 -8.24
N GLY A 8 3.20 14.15 -6.94
CA GLY A 8 1.92 14.40 -6.25
C GLY A 8 1.30 13.18 -5.58
N ARG A 9 1.86 11.97 -5.76
CA ARG A 9 1.47 10.82 -4.93
C ARG A 9 1.98 11.05 -3.52
N THR A 10 1.09 10.90 -2.55
CA THR A 10 1.40 11.04 -1.11
C THR A 10 1.31 9.71 -0.38
N VAL A 11 0.79 8.69 -1.06
CA VAL A 11 0.72 7.31 -0.60
C VAL A 11 1.48 6.44 -1.58
N HIS A 12 2.42 5.66 -1.06
CA HIS A 12 3.18 4.66 -1.81
C HIS A 12 3.09 3.32 -1.11
N PHE A 13 3.01 2.23 -1.86
CA PHE A 13 3.01 0.89 -1.29
C PHE A 13 4.08 0.02 -1.94
N TYR A 14 4.67 -0.85 -1.12
CA TYR A 14 5.88 -1.60 -1.42
C TYR A 14 5.68 -3.06 -1.06
N ASN A 15 6.45 -3.95 -1.69
CA ASN A 15 6.65 -5.27 -1.13
C ASN A 15 7.60 -5.15 0.07
N ALA A 16 7.21 -5.64 1.24
CA ALA A 16 8.04 -5.60 2.44
C ALA A 16 9.39 -6.33 2.28
N LEU A 17 9.50 -7.26 1.32
CA LEU A 17 10.75 -7.96 1.00
C LEU A 17 11.65 -7.18 0.03
N SER A 18 11.09 -6.22 -0.70
CA SER A 18 11.80 -5.37 -1.67
C SER A 18 11.42 -3.89 -1.45
N PRO A 19 11.87 -3.29 -0.33
CA PRO A 19 11.36 -1.99 0.14
C PRO A 19 11.81 -0.79 -0.70
N ASP A 20 12.79 -0.99 -1.59
CA ASP A 20 13.37 0.03 -2.47
C ASP A 20 12.51 0.27 -3.73
N ASP A 21 11.72 -0.72 -4.14
CA ASP A 21 10.89 -0.65 -5.34
C ASP A 21 9.41 -0.54 -4.97
N ALA A 22 8.83 0.63 -5.28
CA ALA A 22 7.41 0.86 -5.08
C ALA A 22 6.60 0.01 -6.08
N LEU A 23 5.68 -0.80 -5.56
CA LEU A 23 4.68 -1.51 -6.37
C LEU A 23 3.70 -0.50 -6.99
N GLY A 24 3.42 0.59 -6.26
CA GLY A 24 2.57 1.65 -6.76
C GLY A 24 2.37 2.78 -5.76
N GLY A 25 1.36 3.60 -6.05
CA GLY A 25 0.97 4.69 -5.19
C GLY A 25 -0.24 5.44 -5.71
N LEU A 26 -0.86 6.23 -4.85
CA LEU A 26 -2.05 7.01 -5.16
C LEU A 26 -1.91 8.46 -4.71
N ILE A 27 -2.62 9.34 -5.41
CA ILE A 27 -2.84 10.72 -4.97
C ILE A 27 -3.95 10.66 -3.95
N LEU A 28 -3.62 10.95 -2.69
CA LEU A 28 -4.59 10.87 -1.60
C LEU A 28 -5.58 12.03 -1.71
N ASN A 29 -6.88 11.71 -1.71
CA ASN A 29 -7.94 12.67 -1.51
C ASN A 29 -8.64 12.41 -0.17
N GLN A 30 -9.42 13.38 0.31
CA GLN A 30 -10.08 13.30 1.63
C GLN A 30 -11.16 12.20 1.73
N SER A 31 -11.55 11.59 0.61
CA SER A 31 -12.57 10.53 0.56
C SER A 31 -11.98 9.12 0.60
N VAL A 32 -10.64 8.97 0.54
CA VAL A 32 -9.99 7.66 0.66
C VAL A 32 -9.88 7.29 2.12
N THR A 33 -10.61 6.24 2.50
CA THR A 33 -10.52 5.60 3.81
C THR A 33 -9.59 4.40 3.77
N GLU A 34 -9.16 3.91 4.94
CA GLU A 34 -8.39 2.67 5.06
C GLU A 34 -9.12 1.48 4.40
N LYS A 35 -10.43 1.37 4.61
CA LYS A 35 -11.27 0.33 3.99
C LYS A 35 -11.26 0.40 2.46
N ASN A 36 -11.47 1.59 1.89
CA ASN A 36 -11.50 1.74 0.44
C ASN A 36 -10.11 1.48 -0.17
N PHE A 37 -9.04 1.88 0.52
CA PHE A 37 -7.68 1.60 0.08
C PHE A 37 -7.36 0.11 0.08
N LEU A 38 -7.71 -0.61 1.14
CA LEU A 38 -7.56 -2.08 1.18
C LEU A 38 -8.34 -2.74 0.05
N PHE A 39 -9.58 -2.32 -0.20
CA PHE A 39 -10.39 -2.84 -1.32
C PHE A 39 -9.76 -2.53 -2.69
N MET A 40 -9.15 -1.36 -2.88
CA MET A 40 -8.42 -1.05 -4.12
C MET A 40 -7.22 -1.98 -4.31
N LEU A 41 -6.49 -2.31 -3.24
CA LEU A 41 -5.33 -3.21 -3.32
C LEU A 41 -5.73 -4.65 -3.64
N GLU A 42 -6.93 -5.11 -3.26
CA GLU A 42 -7.44 -6.42 -3.70
C GLU A 42 -7.63 -6.52 -5.22
N ILE A 43 -7.81 -5.39 -5.91
CA ILE A 43 -7.91 -5.33 -7.37
C ILE A 43 -6.52 -5.17 -8.02
N LEU A 44 -5.63 -4.40 -7.39
CA LEU A 44 -4.35 -4.01 -7.98
C LEU A 44 -3.23 -5.02 -7.73
N ILE A 45 -3.27 -5.75 -6.61
CA ILE A 45 -2.18 -6.61 -6.15
C ILE A 45 -2.51 -8.06 -6.43
N VAL A 46 -1.57 -8.78 -7.03
CA VAL A 46 -1.66 -10.23 -7.17
C VAL A 46 -0.79 -10.86 -6.10
N ALA A 47 -1.43 -11.59 -5.19
CA ALA A 47 -0.76 -12.26 -4.08
C ALA A 47 -1.10 -13.75 -4.08
N SER A 48 -0.10 -14.61 -3.88
CA SER A 48 -0.33 -16.06 -3.78
C SER A 48 -0.98 -16.48 -2.45
N ASN A 49 -0.97 -15.59 -1.45
CA ASN A 49 -1.49 -15.83 -0.10
C ASN A 49 -2.10 -14.54 0.44
N PRO A 50 -2.96 -14.63 1.48
CA PRO A 50 -3.39 -13.44 2.21
C PRO A 50 -2.19 -12.61 2.66
N TYR A 51 -2.34 -11.30 2.61
CA TYR A 51 -1.31 -10.35 3.00
C TYR A 51 -1.87 -9.35 4.00
N SER A 52 -0.94 -8.68 4.68
CA SER A 52 -1.23 -7.58 5.59
C SER A 52 -0.53 -6.33 5.10
N LEU A 53 -1.13 -5.19 5.37
CA LEU A 53 -0.59 -3.89 5.01
C LEU A 53 -0.22 -3.13 6.28
N SER A 54 0.95 -2.51 6.33
CA SER A 54 1.37 -1.74 7.50
C SER A 54 1.98 -0.40 7.12
N LEU A 55 1.74 0.65 7.90
CA LEU A 55 2.34 1.96 7.69
C LEU A 55 3.82 1.93 8.12
N ARG A 56 4.72 2.10 7.16
CA ARG A 56 6.17 2.10 7.37
C ARG A 56 6.56 3.17 8.38
N GLY A 57 7.45 2.80 9.30
CA GLY A 57 7.89 3.65 10.42
C GLY A 57 7.08 3.46 11.70
N SER A 58 5.74 3.34 11.60
CA SER A 58 4.88 3.07 12.76
C SER A 58 4.67 1.57 13.02
N GLY A 59 4.68 0.76 11.96
CA GLY A 59 4.31 -0.66 12.02
C GLY A 59 2.80 -0.90 12.25
N GLU A 60 1.99 0.15 12.24
CA GLU A 60 0.52 0.06 12.39
C GLU A 60 -0.05 -0.73 11.23
N VAL A 61 -0.65 -1.89 11.53
CA VAL A 61 -1.32 -2.73 10.54
C VAL A 61 -2.68 -2.12 10.21
N LEU A 62 -2.93 -1.91 8.92
CA LEU A 62 -4.19 -1.36 8.45
C LEU A 62 -5.29 -2.40 8.57
N THR A 63 -6.41 -1.98 9.13
CA THR A 63 -7.64 -2.76 9.20
C THR A 63 -8.76 -2.03 8.47
N PRO A 64 -9.76 -2.73 7.90
CA PRO A 64 -10.87 -2.07 7.23
C PRO A 64 -11.63 -1.14 8.20
N SER A 65 -11.49 0.17 8.01
CA SER A 65 -12.16 1.20 8.79
C SER A 65 -12.59 2.38 7.89
N ASP A 66 -13.57 3.16 8.36
CA ASP A 66 -13.96 4.41 7.71
C ASP A 66 -13.03 5.59 8.10
N ALA A 67 -11.93 5.33 8.81
CA ALA A 67 -10.93 6.35 9.10
C ALA A 67 -10.24 6.82 7.80
N PRO A 68 -9.92 8.12 7.68
CA PRO A 68 -9.16 8.62 6.54
C PRO A 68 -7.80 7.93 6.44
N LEU A 69 -7.40 7.55 5.21
CA LEU A 69 -6.08 7.00 4.97
C LEU A 69 -5.01 8.06 5.24
N LYS A 70 -3.93 7.68 5.93
CA LYS A 70 -2.80 8.59 6.20
C LYS A 70 -1.88 8.67 4.97
N PRO A 71 -1.30 9.83 4.64
CA PRO A 71 -0.20 9.89 3.69
C PRO A 71 1.01 9.13 4.25
N GLY A 72 1.78 8.46 3.38
CA GLY A 72 2.95 7.71 3.81
C GLY A 72 3.32 6.53 2.91
N GLN A 73 4.25 5.73 3.41
CA GLN A 73 4.72 4.51 2.76
C GLN A 73 4.09 3.31 3.46
N TYR A 74 3.56 2.36 2.70
CA TYR A 74 2.90 1.18 3.22
C TYR A 74 3.62 -0.08 2.75
N ASP A 75 3.87 -0.99 3.67
CA ASP A 75 4.52 -2.27 3.37
C ASP A 75 3.47 -3.37 3.29
N ILE A 76 3.38 -3.99 2.12
CA ILE A 76 2.60 -5.21 1.87
C ILE A 76 3.47 -6.40 2.24
N ARG A 77 3.01 -7.22 3.17
CA ARG A 77 3.70 -8.42 3.61
C ARG A 77 2.77 -9.60 3.49
N SER A 78 3.24 -10.67 2.83
CA SER A 78 2.51 -11.94 2.83
C SER A 78 2.43 -12.51 4.25
N ASN A 79 1.26 -13.03 4.61
CA ASN A 79 1.06 -13.72 5.89
C ASN A 79 1.72 -15.10 5.89
N ALA A 80 2.07 -15.63 4.71
CA ALA A 80 2.79 -16.88 4.56
C ALA A 80 4.30 -16.63 4.34
N PRO A 81 5.18 -17.44 4.94
CA PRO A 81 6.62 -17.35 4.67
C PRO A 81 6.90 -17.68 3.20
N GLY A 82 7.56 -16.75 2.50
CA GLY A 82 7.90 -16.89 1.08
C GLY A 82 6.75 -16.62 0.10
N GLY A 83 5.61 -16.08 0.56
CA GLY A 83 4.52 -15.70 -0.33
C GLY A 83 4.91 -14.52 -1.22
N ALA A 84 4.74 -14.70 -2.54
CA ALA A 84 4.99 -13.65 -3.53
C ALA A 84 3.88 -12.59 -3.52
N ILE A 85 4.28 -11.34 -3.75
CA ILE A 85 3.44 -10.16 -3.90
C ILE A 85 3.94 -9.43 -5.14
N GLU A 86 3.05 -9.26 -6.12
CA GLU A 86 3.31 -8.61 -7.40
C GLU A 86 2.27 -7.52 -7.71
#